data_AF-A0A939F3S0-F1
#
_entry.id   AF-A0A939F3S0-F1
#
_cell.length_a   1.000
_cell.length_b   1.000
_cell.length_c   1.000
_cell.angle_alpha   90.00
_cell.angle_beta   90.00
_cell.angle_gamma   90.00
#
_symmetry.space_group_name_H-M   'P 1'
#
loop_
_entity.id
_entity.type
_entity.pdbx_description
1 polymer ?
#
loop_
_entity_poly.entity_id
_entity_poly.type
_entity_poly.pdbx_seq_one_letter_code
_entity_poly.pdbx_strand_id
1 'polypeptide(L)'
;MPLNEVVAVLQDLNEFVVSLDRIGSRRASGSADEHTVGKFIDDWDVARRLARARRVISVALDAQLSEADNAEIDALCDQGRFYGSPSTDQSA
;
A
#
# COMPACT_ATOMS: atom_id res chain seq x y z
N MET A 1 10.89 0.63 17.95
CA MET A 1 11.25 0.40 16.53
C MET A 1 12.46 1.25 16.18
N PRO A 2 13.46 0.72 15.46
CA PRO A 2 14.62 1.49 15.02
C PRO A 2 14.26 2.60 14.02
N LEU A 3 14.82 3.81 14.16
CA LEU A 3 14.55 4.95 13.26
C LEU A 3 14.88 4.64 11.79
N ASN A 4 15.96 3.91 11.53
CA ASN A 4 16.36 3.51 10.19
C ASN A 4 15.32 2.61 9.50
N GLU A 5 14.58 1.80 10.26
CA GLU A 5 13.52 0.96 9.72
C GLU A 5 12.31 1.80 9.26
N VAL A 6 11.92 2.79 10.07
CA VAL A 6 10.86 3.74 9.73
C VAL A 6 11.25 4.59 8.52
N VAL A 7 12.49 5.11 8.49
CA VAL A 7 12.99 5.89 7.36
C VAL A 7 12.97 5.07 6.06
N ALA A 8 13.39 3.81 6.11
CA ALA A 8 13.34 2.93 4.94
C ALA A 8 11.90 2.74 4.44
N VAL A 9 10.93 2.56 5.34
CA VAL A 9 9.51 2.47 4.95
C VAL A 9 9.00 3.76 4.32
N LEU A 10 9.34 4.92 4.88
CA LEU A 10 8.95 6.20 4.31
C LEU A 10 9.57 6.43 2.92
N GLN A 11 10.82 6.01 2.72
CA GLN A 11 11.49 6.06 1.41
C GLN A 11 10.79 5.15 0.40
N ASP A 12 10.47 3.91 0.77
CA ASP A 12 9.73 2.97 -0.07
C ASP A 12 8.37 3.56 -0.49
N LEU A 13 7.59 4.07 0.47
CA LEU A 13 6.28 4.67 0.20
C LEU A 13 6.38 5.89 -0.73
N ASN A 14 7.35 6.78 -0.49
CA ASN A 14 7.55 7.95 -1.36
C ASN A 14 7.96 7.55 -2.77
N GLU A 15 8.86 6.56 -2.90
CA GLU A 15 9.29 6.04 -4.19
C GLU A 15 8.11 5.47 -4.98
N PHE A 16 7.21 4.75 -4.32
CA PHE A 16 6.01 4.20 -4.97
C PHE A 16 5.03 5.28 -5.40
N VAL A 17 4.72 6.23 -4.53
CA VAL A 17 3.81 7.34 -4.84
C VAL A 17 4.31 8.13 -6.05
N VAL A 18 5.58 8.55 -6.04
CA VAL A 18 6.16 9.34 -7.14
C VAL A 18 6.24 8.53 -8.43
N SER A 19 6.57 7.25 -8.36
CA SER A 19 6.65 6.39 -9.56
C SER A 19 5.28 6.14 -10.17
N LEU A 20 4.27 5.84 -9.34
CA LEU A 20 2.90 5.65 -9.80
C LEU A 20 2.30 6.92 -10.40
N ASP A 21 2.55 8.09 -9.80
CA ASP A 21 2.14 9.39 -10.36
C ASP A 21 2.75 9.64 -11.76
N ARG A 22 4.05 9.39 -11.91
CA ARG A 22 4.74 9.52 -13.20
C ARG A 22 4.23 8.53 -14.24
N ILE A 23 3.96 7.28 -13.85
CA ILE A 23 3.40 6.27 -14.75
C ILE A 23 1.97 6.66 -15.14
N GLY A 24 1.15 7.10 -14.19
CA GLY A 24 -0.21 7.57 -14.44
C GLY A 24 -0.24 8.76 -15.41
N SER A 25 0.64 9.74 -15.19
CA SER A 25 0.82 10.88 -16.09
C SER A 25 1.21 10.45 -17.51
N ARG A 26 2.12 9.48 -17.64
CA ARG A 26 2.50 8.90 -18.94
C ARG A 26 1.37 8.11 -19.61
N ARG A 27 0.54 7.41 -18.84
CA ARG A 27 -0.67 6.74 -19.37
C ARG A 27 -1.65 7.76 -19.91
N ALA A 28 -1.87 8.87 -19.19
CA ALA A 28 -2.74 9.95 -19.65
C ALA A 28 -2.23 10.64 -20.92
N SER A 29 -0.91 10.72 -21.12
CA SER A 29 -0.30 11.24 -22.35
C SER A 29 -0.14 10.20 -23.48
N GLY A 30 -0.55 8.95 -23.27
CA GLY A 30 -0.45 7.86 -24.24
C GLY A 30 0.95 7.25 -24.41
N SER A 31 1.88 7.55 -23.50
CA SER A 31 3.29 7.09 -23.55
C SER A 31 3.61 5.94 -22.59
N ALA A 32 2.63 5.46 -21.84
CA ALA A 32 2.70 4.25 -21.01
C ALA A 32 1.37 3.49 -21.06
N ASP A 33 1.43 2.20 -20.81
CA ASP A 33 0.29 1.27 -20.84
C ASP A 33 0.18 0.48 -19.51
N GLU A 34 -0.74 -0.48 -19.46
CA GLU A 34 -0.94 -1.36 -18.29
C GLU A 34 0.28 -2.25 -18.02
N HIS A 35 0.97 -2.69 -19.08
CA HIS A 35 2.20 -3.47 -18.95
C HIS A 35 3.29 -2.69 -18.19
N THR A 36 3.36 -1.37 -18.39
CA THR A 36 4.30 -0.49 -17.67
C THR A 36 4.07 -0.49 -16.15
N VAL A 37 2.82 -0.57 -15.70
CA VAL A 37 2.49 -0.65 -14.27
C VAL A 37 2.86 -2.02 -13.71
N GLY A 38 2.50 -3.10 -14.41
CA GLY A 38 2.84 -4.47 -13.99
C GLY A 38 4.35 -4.64 -13.84
N LYS A 39 5.12 -4.18 -14.83
CA LYS A 39 6.59 -4.20 -14.78
C LYS A 39 7.15 -3.41 -13.61
N PHE A 40 6.59 -2.24 -13.30
CA PHE A 40 7.01 -1.48 -12.12
C PHE A 40 6.77 -2.28 -10.82
N ILE A 41 5.62 -2.93 -10.68
CA ILE A 41 5.29 -3.73 -9.49
C ILE A 41 6.27 -4.90 -9.34
N ASP A 42 6.52 -5.62 -10.43
CA ASP A 42 7.36 -6.83 -10.44
C ASP A 42 8.85 -6.51 -10.30
N ASP A 43 9.39 -5.62 -11.15
CA ASP A 43 10.83 -5.32 -11.17
C ASP A 43 11.30 -4.65 -9.85
N TRP A 44 10.40 -3.96 -9.15
CA TRP A 44 10.75 -3.17 -7.94
C TRP A 44 10.26 -3.83 -6.64
N ASP A 45 9.77 -5.08 -6.71
CA ASP A 45 9.26 -5.84 -5.57
C ASP A 45 8.21 -5.06 -4.73
N VAL A 46 7.36 -4.28 -5.39
CA VAL A 46 6.48 -3.30 -4.72
C VAL A 46 5.58 -3.98 -3.69
N ALA A 47 4.99 -5.13 -4.04
CA ALA A 47 4.11 -5.88 -3.14
C ALA A 47 4.83 -6.33 -1.86
N ARG A 48 6.05 -6.87 -1.98
CA ARG A 48 6.86 -7.33 -0.84
C ARG A 48 7.23 -6.15 0.08
N ARG A 49 7.61 -5.01 -0.51
CA ARG A 49 7.98 -3.80 0.22
C ARG A 49 6.78 -3.14 0.91
N LEU A 50 5.61 -3.12 0.26
CA LEU A 50 4.35 -2.68 0.88
C LEU A 50 3.92 -3.60 2.03
N ALA A 51 4.04 -4.92 1.89
CA ALA A 51 3.75 -5.86 2.97
C ALA A 51 4.65 -5.62 4.19
N ARG A 52 5.94 -5.33 3.95
CA ARG A 52 6.87 -4.92 5.01
C ARG A 52 6.44 -3.59 5.64
N ALA A 53 6.14 -2.58 4.84
CA ALA A 53 5.68 -1.28 5.32
C ALA A 53 4.44 -1.41 6.21
N ARG A 54 3.43 -2.17 5.78
CA ARG A 54 2.23 -2.48 6.56
C ARG A 54 2.60 -3.07 7.92
N ARG A 55 3.43 -4.11 7.93
CA ARG A 55 3.86 -4.75 9.18
C ARG A 55 4.56 -3.78 10.14
N VAL A 56 5.48 -2.97 9.61
CA VAL A 56 6.22 -1.98 10.41
C VAL A 56 5.25 -0.97 11.03
N ILE A 57 4.30 -0.45 10.25
CA ILE A 57 3.30 0.50 10.73
C ILE A 57 2.40 -0.16 11.79
N SER A 58 1.87 -1.36 11.55
CA SER A 58 1.04 -2.08 12.52
C SER A 58 1.76 -2.27 13.86
N VAL A 59 3.01 -2.76 13.84
CA VAL A 59 3.80 -2.93 15.07
C VAL A 59 4.05 -1.59 15.80
N ALA A 60 4.23 -0.50 15.06
CA ALA A 60 4.40 0.83 15.67
C ALA A 60 3.11 1.35 16.31
N LEU A 61 1.94 1.02 15.74
CA LEU A 61 0.62 1.37 16.27
C LEU A 61 0.31 0.53 17.50
N ASP A 62 0.53 -0.79 17.45
CA ASP A 62 0.32 -1.72 18.56
C ASP A 62 1.06 -1.28 19.83
N ALA A 63 2.27 -0.73 19.67
CA ALA A 63 3.09 -0.27 20.79
C ALA A 63 2.66 1.08 21.39
N GLN A 64 1.85 1.87 20.69
CA GLN A 64 1.48 3.23 21.08
C GLN A 64 0.00 3.39 21.44
N LEU A 65 -0.85 2.53 20.90
CA LEU A 65 -2.30 2.63 21.04
C LEU A 65 -2.85 1.64 22.06
N SER A 66 -4.05 1.92 22.55
CA SER A 66 -4.77 0.97 23.38
C SER A 66 -5.22 -0.25 22.56
N GLU A 67 -5.52 -1.36 23.24
CA GLU A 67 -6.06 -2.56 22.59
C GLU A 67 -7.35 -2.26 21.81
N ALA A 68 -8.21 -1.39 22.36
CA ALA A 68 -9.46 -0.98 21.71
C ALA A 68 -9.20 -0.20 20.41
N ASP A 69 -8.26 0.75 20.42
CA ASP A 69 -7.91 1.54 19.24
C ASP A 69 -7.25 0.66 18.15
N ASN A 70 -6.39 -0.30 18.53
CA ASN A 70 -5.81 -1.25 17.58
C ASN A 70 -6.88 -2.13 16.92
N ALA A 71 -7.84 -2.64 17.72
CA ALA A 71 -8.94 -3.42 17.20
C ALA A 71 -9.84 -2.62 16.23
N GLU A 72 -10.04 -1.33 16.51
CA GLU A 72 -10.75 -0.43 15.59
C GLU A 72 -9.99 -0.26 14.26
N ILE A 73 -8.67 -0.03 14.32
CA ILE A 73 -7.83 0.12 13.13
C ILE A 73 -7.83 -1.15 12.27
N ASP A 74 -7.73 -2.33 12.89
CA ASP A 74 -7.80 -3.61 12.17
C ASP A 74 -9.14 -3.78 11.46
N ALA A 75 -10.24 -3.49 12.15
CA ALA A 75 -11.59 -3.55 11.56
C ALA A 75 -11.77 -2.57 10.39
N LEU A 76 -11.17 -1.37 10.46
CA LEU A 76 -11.17 -0.42 9.35
C LEU A 76 -10.31 -0.90 8.17
N CYS A 77 -9.17 -1.53 8.44
CA CYS A 77 -8.31 -2.09 7.40
C CYS A 77 -8.99 -3.22 6.62
N ASP A 78 -9.78 -4.06 7.29
CA ASP A 78 -10.50 -5.18 6.68
C ASP A 78 -11.68 -4.74 5.80
N GLN A 79 -12.16 -3.49 5.96
CA GLN A 79 -13.20 -2.89 5.11
C GLN A 79 -12.66 -2.34 3.78
N GLY A 80 -11.37 -2.54 3.50
CA GLY A 80 -10.72 -2.09 2.28
C GLY A 80 -11.35 -2.66 1.00
N ARG A 81 -11.24 -1.91 -0.11
CA ARG A 81 -11.59 -2.42 -1.44
C ARG A 81 -10.42 -3.23 -2.00
N PHE A 82 -10.53 -4.55 -1.95
CA PHE A 82 -9.50 -5.46 -2.44
C PHE A 82 -9.78 -5.94 -3.86
N TYR A 83 -8.76 -5.85 -4.72
CA TYR A 83 -8.85 -6.32 -6.11
C TYR A 83 -9.10 -7.83 -6.16
N GLY A 84 -10.04 -8.26 -7.01
CA GLY A 84 -10.40 -9.69 -7.16
C GLY A 84 -11.33 -10.24 -6.08
N SER A 85 -11.74 -9.43 -5.10
CA SER A 85 -12.83 -9.81 -4.19
C SER A 85 -14.17 -9.68 -4.91
N PRO A 86 -15.13 -10.61 -4.72
CA PRO A 86 -16.47 -10.43 -5.26
C PRO A 86 -17.08 -9.17 -4.63
N SER A 87 -17.52 -8.24 -5.47
CA SER A 87 -18.26 -7.06 -4.99
C SER A 87 -19.46 -7.55 -4.18
N THR A 88 -19.61 -7.08 -2.94
CA THR A 88 -20.84 -7.22 -2.15
C THR A 88 -21.98 -6.33 -2.68
N ASP A 89 -22.04 -6.13 -4.00
CA ASP A 89 -23.23 -5.65 -4.70
C ASP A 89 -24.17 -6.85 -4.96
N GLN A 90 -24.70 -7.39 -3.88
CA GLN A 90 -26.01 -8.04 -3.90
C GLN A 90 -26.95 -7.12 -3.12
N SER A 91 -27.49 -6.12 -3.80
CA SER A 91 -28.76 -5.52 -3.42
C SER A 91 -29.73 -5.75 -4.58
N ALA A 92 -30.84 -6.39 -4.21
CA ALA A 92 -31.90 -6.94 -5.04
C ALA A 92 -32.68 -5.91 -5.86
#